data_AF-C7NBC2-F1
#
_entry.id   AF-C7NBC2-F1
#
_cell.length_a   1.000
_cell.length_b   1.000
_cell.length_c   1.000
_cell.angle_alpha   90.00
_cell.angle_beta   90.00
_cell.angle_gamma   90.00
#
_symmetry.space_group_name_H-M   'P 1'
#
loop_
_entity.id
_entity.type
_entity.pdbx_description
1 polymer ?
#
loop_
_entity_poly.entity_id
_entity_poly.type
_entity_poly.pdbx_seq_one_letter_code
_entity_poly.pdbx_strand_id
1 'polypeptide(L)'
;MKKLILGAFLIFGVLGFSRYVEECEVTDVSYGYARCRSLETGKTFTFTSGYYDDLSEDSVYTVYFSGNGYNNLYLYDFEFLY
;
A
#
# COMPACT_ATOMS: atom_id res chain seq x y z
N MET A 1 1.82 11.11 -24.25
CA MET A 1 2.41 10.13 -25.18
C MET A 1 2.62 8.83 -24.44
N LYS A 2 2.23 7.70 -25.05
CA LYS A 2 2.22 6.30 -24.59
C LYS A 2 3.10 5.93 -23.39
N LYS A 3 2.52 5.18 -22.45
CA LYS A 3 2.93 3.86 -21.90
C LYS A 3 2.11 3.62 -20.61
N LEU A 4 1.63 2.45 -20.19
CA LEU A 4 1.42 1.10 -20.72
C LEU A 4 0.38 0.51 -19.74
N ILE A 5 -0.59 -0.24 -20.25
CA ILE A 5 -1.55 -0.99 -19.44
C ILE A 5 -0.76 -2.04 -18.64
N LEU A 6 -0.85 -1.98 -17.31
CA LEU A 6 -0.41 -3.04 -16.40
C LEU A 6 -1.53 -3.38 -15.40
N GLY A 7 -2.75 -3.52 -15.93
CA GLY A 7 -3.82 -4.21 -15.23
C GLY A 7 -3.68 -5.71 -15.44
N ALA A 8 -2.82 -6.37 -14.67
CA ALA A 8 -2.79 -7.83 -14.59
C ALA A 8 -2.05 -8.30 -13.32
N PHE A 9 -2.79 -8.62 -12.25
CA PHE A 9 -2.65 -9.88 -11.49
C PHE A 9 -3.76 -9.98 -10.43
N LEU A 10 -4.97 -10.35 -10.87
CA LEU A 10 -6.07 -10.79 -9.99
C LEU A 10 -6.24 -12.30 -10.15
N ILE A 11 -5.38 -13.10 -9.51
CA ILE A 11 -5.61 -14.54 -9.37
C ILE A 11 -4.90 -15.08 -8.14
N PHE A 12 -5.55 -16.04 -7.47
CA PHE A 12 -5.34 -16.62 -6.13
C PHE A 12 -6.01 -15.81 -5.01
N GLY A 13 -7.16 -16.18 -4.42
CA GLY A 13 -7.77 -17.50 -4.26
C GLY A 13 -7.70 -17.92 -2.79
N VAL A 14 -8.84 -17.85 -2.11
CA VAL A 14 -9.23 -18.64 -0.93
C VAL A 14 -8.42 -18.42 0.36
N LEU A 15 -8.97 -17.58 1.26
CA LEU A 15 -9.06 -17.75 2.73
C LEU A 15 -9.38 -16.38 3.36
N GLY A 16 -10.67 -16.07 3.53
CA GLY A 16 -11.28 -15.23 4.59
C GLY A 16 -10.71 -13.87 5.04
N PHE A 17 -9.59 -13.39 4.50
CA PHE A 17 -8.94 -12.15 4.92
C PHE A 17 -8.94 -11.23 3.71
N SER A 18 -9.58 -10.06 3.83
CA SER A 18 -9.55 -8.99 2.84
C SER A 18 -8.13 -8.42 2.77
N ARG A 19 -7.28 -9.13 2.01
CA ARG A 19 -5.90 -8.80 1.69
C ARG A 19 -5.90 -8.00 0.40
N TYR A 20 -5.33 -6.81 0.47
CA TYR A 20 -5.19 -5.86 -0.63
C TYR A 20 -3.71 -5.70 -0.97
N VAL A 21 -3.45 -5.37 -2.23
CA VAL A 21 -2.13 -5.07 -2.78
C VAL A 21 -2.24 -3.77 -3.54
N GLU A 22 -1.31 -2.83 -3.32
CA GLU A 22 -1.30 -1.52 -3.97
C GLU A 22 0.14 -1.02 -4.16
N GLU A 23 0.42 -0.32 -5.26
CA GLU A 23 1.66 0.45 -5.42
C GLU A 23 1.43 1.90 -4.98
N CYS A 24 2.23 2.38 -4.02
CA CYS A 24 2.03 3.71 -3.46
C CYS A 24 3.34 4.39 -3.06
N GLU A 25 3.33 5.72 -3.12
CA GLU A 25 4.41 6.61 -2.67
C GLU A 25 4.18 6.99 -1.20
N VAL A 26 5.16 6.76 -0.35
CA VAL A 26 5.07 7.11 1.07
C VAL A 26 5.25 8.60 1.23
N THR A 27 4.20 9.27 1.70
CA THR A 27 4.12 10.73 1.81
C THR A 27 4.38 11.25 3.22
N ASP A 28 4.41 10.37 4.23
CA ASP A 28 4.64 10.70 5.63
C ASP A 28 4.86 9.40 6.43
N VAL A 29 5.88 9.36 7.27
CA VAL A 29 6.09 8.32 8.28
C VAL A 29 6.31 9.02 9.62
N SER A 30 5.42 8.77 10.56
CA SER A 30 5.40 9.44 11.86
C SER A 30 5.10 8.43 12.97
N TYR A 31 5.32 8.83 14.23
CA TYR A 31 5.03 7.95 15.35
C TYR A 31 3.54 7.54 15.36
N GLY A 32 3.26 6.25 15.15
CA GLY A 32 1.92 5.69 15.15
C GLY A 32 1.24 5.57 13.78
N TYR A 33 1.83 6.08 12.69
CA TYR A 33 1.25 5.90 11.35
C TYR A 33 2.22 6.11 10.18
N ALA A 34 1.87 5.58 9.01
CA ALA A 34 2.43 5.96 7.72
C ALA A 34 1.32 6.28 6.72
N ARG A 35 1.53 7.29 5.87
CA ARG A 35 0.61 7.66 4.79
C ARG A 35 1.24 7.32 3.44
N CYS A 36 0.53 6.53 2.65
CA CYS A 36 0.97 6.13 1.33
C CYS A 36 -0.05 6.53 0.28
N ARG A 37 0.36 7.25 -0.75
CA ARG A 37 -0.49 7.73 -1.84
C ARG A 37 -0.43 6.75 -3.00
N SER A 38 -1.56 6.13 -3.32
CA SER A 38 -1.70 5.22 -4.45
C SER A 38 -1.29 5.88 -5.76
N LEU A 39 -0.45 5.19 -6.52
CA LEU A 39 -0.03 5.62 -7.85
C LEU A 39 -1.15 5.44 -8.88
N GLU A 40 -2.05 4.46 -8.68
CA GLU A 40 -3.18 4.21 -9.57
C GLU A 40 -4.31 5.23 -9.38
N THR A 41 -4.71 5.46 -8.14
CA THR A 41 -5.95 6.19 -7.80
C THR A 41 -5.72 7.57 -7.19
N GLY A 42 -4.50 7.85 -6.74
CA GLY A 42 -4.17 9.06 -6.00
C GLY A 42 -4.78 9.12 -4.59
N LYS A 43 -5.44 8.05 -4.11
CA LYS A 43 -5.99 7.97 -2.75
C LYS A 43 -4.87 7.76 -1.74
N THR A 44 -5.04 8.33 -0.56
CA THR A 44 -4.08 8.18 0.54
C THR A 44 -4.55 7.10 1.50
N PHE A 45 -3.73 6.05 1.60
CA PHE A 45 -3.86 4.94 2.54
C PHE A 45 -3.10 5.29 3.81
N THR A 46 -3.77 5.22 4.96
CA THR A 46 -3.18 5.47 6.28
C THR A 46 -3.04 4.15 7.02
N PHE A 47 -1.79 3.71 7.20
CA PHE A 47 -1.42 2.55 7.99
C PHE A 47 -1.13 2.98 9.43
N THR A 48 -1.74 2.34 10.42
CA THR A 48 -1.54 2.67 11.84
C THR A 48 -1.09 1.46 12.66
N SER A 49 -0.87 0.33 12.00
CA SER A 49 -0.53 -0.94 12.61
C SER A 49 0.21 -1.84 11.61
N GLY A 50 0.94 -2.83 12.14
CA GLY A 50 1.82 -3.67 11.34
C GLY A 50 3.17 -2.99 11.06
N TYR A 51 3.78 -3.27 9.92
CA TYR A 51 5.15 -2.85 9.57
C TYR A 51 5.22 -1.43 8.97
N TYR A 52 4.35 -0.52 9.40
CA TYR A 52 4.25 0.82 8.80
C TYR A 52 5.49 1.68 9.09
N ASP A 53 6.18 1.41 10.19
CA ASP A 53 7.36 2.11 10.67
C ASP A 53 8.65 1.71 9.93
N ASP A 54 8.61 0.60 9.19
CA ASP A 54 9.72 0.16 8.33
C ASP A 54 9.70 0.84 6.94
N LEU A 55 8.62 1.56 6.62
CA LEU A 55 8.52 2.34 5.38
C LEU A 55 9.41 3.59 5.46
N SER A 56 9.91 4.01 4.31
CA SER A 56 10.68 5.24 4.16
C SER A 56 9.86 6.30 3.42
N GLU A 57 9.85 7.53 3.93
CA GLU A 57 9.23 8.68 3.27
C GLU A 57 9.88 8.95 1.89
N ASP A 58 9.11 9.50 0.96
CA ASP A 58 9.48 9.77 -0.44
C ASP A 58 9.88 8.51 -1.26
N SER A 59 9.62 7.31 -0.74
CA SER A 59 9.90 6.04 -1.42
C SER A 59 8.63 5.38 -1.92
N VAL A 60 8.73 4.59 -2.99
CA VAL A 60 7.62 3.85 -3.57
C VAL A 60 7.70 2.37 -3.20
N TYR A 61 6.57 1.81 -2.76
CA TYR A 61 6.45 0.41 -2.38
C TYR A 61 5.26 -0.26 -3.04
N THR A 62 5.37 -1.57 -3.28
CA THR A 62 4.20 -2.45 -3.33
C THR A 62 3.85 -2.81 -1.88
N VAL A 63 2.65 -2.43 -1.42
CA VAL A 63 2.19 -2.68 -0.04
C VAL A 63 1.11 -3.74 0.01
N TYR A 64 1.20 -4.64 0.99
CA TYR A 64 0.25 -5.71 1.23
C TYR A 64 -0.45 -5.47 2.57
N PHE A 65 -1.76 -5.20 2.53
CA PHE A 65 -2.48 -4.71 3.70
C PHE A 65 -3.89 -5.27 3.85
N SER A 66 -4.47 -5.08 5.02
CA SER A 66 -5.86 -5.43 5.30
C SER A 66 -6.57 -4.29 6.03
N GLY A 67 -7.90 -4.24 5.90
CA GLY A 67 -8.72 -3.18 6.48
C GLY A 67 -9.92 -2.85 5.59
N ASN A 68 -10.59 -1.73 5.87
CA ASN A 68 -11.68 -1.22 5.05
C ASN A 68 -11.48 0.28 4.81
N GLY A 69 -11.73 0.74 3.60
CA GLY A 69 -11.51 2.12 3.19
C GLY A 69 -10.03 2.43 3.07
N TYR A 70 -9.63 3.62 3.51
CA TYR A 70 -8.28 4.15 3.32
C TYR A 70 -7.58 4.54 4.63
N ASN A 71 -8.15 4.20 5.78
CA ASN A 71 -7.63 4.60 7.09
C ASN A 71 -7.60 3.44 8.07
N ASN A 72 -6.73 3.53 9.09
CA ASN A 72 -6.53 2.51 10.11
C ASN A 72 -6.22 1.14 9.52
N LEU A 73 -5.38 1.12 8.50
CA LEU A 73 -5.03 -0.09 7.76
C LEU A 73 -3.89 -0.83 8.47
N TYR A 74 -3.91 -2.15 8.36
CA TYR A 74 -2.87 -3.03 8.87
C TYR A 74 -1.94 -3.44 7.72
N LEU A 75 -0.70 -2.97 7.76
CA LEU A 75 0.34 -3.31 6.78
C LEU A 75 1.07 -4.58 7.21
N TYR A 76 0.94 -5.66 6.46
CA TYR A 76 1.54 -6.95 6.84
C TYR A 76 2.74 -7.36 5.99
N ASP A 77 2.96 -6.73 4.83
CA ASP A 77 4.16 -6.93 4.02
C ASP A 77 4.37 -5.74 3.07
N PHE A 78 5.59 -5.56 2.57
CA PHE A 78 5.92 -4.54 1.57
C PHE A 78 7.17 -4.89 0.77
N GLU A 79 7.23 -4.39 -0.47
CA GLU A 79 8.38 -4.53 -1.36
C GLU A 79 8.80 -3.15 -1.88
N PHE A 80 10.05 -2.77 -1.64
CA PHE A 80 10.61 -1.50 -2.13
C PHE A 80 10.76 -1.52 -3.65
N LEU A 81 10.35 -0.43 -4.31
CA LEU A 81 10.48 -0.25 -5.75
C LEU A 81 11.58 0.76 -6.11
N TYR A 82 11.46 2.02 -5.71
CA TYR A 82 12.45 3.09 -5.94
C TYR A 82 12.19 4.34 -5.10
#